data_AF-A0A1Q5HPT9-F1
#
_entry.id   AF-A0A1Q5HPT9-F1
#
_cell.length_a   1.000
_cell.length_b   1.000
_cell.length_c   1.000
_cell.angle_alpha   90.00
_cell.angle_beta   90.00
_cell.angle_gamma   90.00
#
_symmetry.space_group_name_H-M   'P 1'
#
loop_
_entity.id
_entity.type
_entity.pdbx_description
1 polymer ?
#
loop_
_entity_poly.entity_id
_entity_poly.type
_entity_poly.pdbx_seq_one_letter_code
_entity_poly.pdbx_strand_id
1 'polypeptide(L)'
;MPDVTKTATAVEDAVALPADVTPPAKQEKARSLWGDAWVDLRRNPYFLVASVLIFFLLLVAAWPSLFTSASPTKGDLVKHFLGKPELGSIGSEGWLGYDGQGRSVYARLIYGTRASIIVGVTVTAIVTLVGGVMGMLAGYFGGWIDALLSRLTDIFFGIP
;
A
#
# COMPACT_ATOMS: atom_id res chain seq x y z
N MET A 1 -19.79 -71.14 -46.49
CA MET A 1 -19.66 -72.22 -45.48
C MET A 1 -18.95 -73.38 -46.15
N PRO A 2 -17.89 -73.90 -45.50
CA PRO A 2 -18.01 -74.93 -44.46
C PRO A 2 -17.44 -74.44 -43.11
N ASP A 3 -18.23 -74.44 -42.03
CA ASP A 3 -18.39 -75.51 -41.01
C ASP A 3 -17.24 -75.51 -39.97
N VAL A 4 -17.40 -74.84 -38.82
CA VAL A 4 -17.95 -75.30 -37.52
C VAL A 4 -17.16 -76.41 -36.81
N THR A 5 -17.13 -76.30 -35.48
CA THR A 5 -16.57 -77.19 -34.43
C THR A 5 -15.09 -76.94 -34.09
N LYS A 6 -14.63 -76.80 -32.83
CA LYS A 6 -15.09 -77.35 -31.54
C LYS A 6 -14.27 -76.71 -30.37
N THR A 7 -14.88 -76.61 -29.17
CA THR A 7 -14.27 -76.86 -27.81
C THR A 7 -13.16 -75.89 -27.33
N ALA A 8 -13.14 -75.31 -26.14
CA ALA A 8 -13.56 -75.78 -24.82
C ALA A 8 -13.82 -74.62 -23.85
N THR A 9 -14.62 -74.94 -22.84
CA THR A 9 -14.72 -74.32 -21.52
C THR A 9 -13.38 -73.89 -20.92
N ALA A 10 -13.30 -72.64 -20.46
CA ALA A 10 -12.42 -72.24 -19.38
C ALA A 10 -13.12 -71.11 -18.59
N VAL A 11 -13.78 -71.51 -17.51
CA VAL A 11 -14.06 -70.65 -16.36
C VAL A 11 -12.86 -70.83 -15.41
N GLU A 12 -12.54 -69.79 -14.64
CA GLU A 12 -11.36 -69.64 -13.74
C GLU A 12 -10.08 -69.23 -14.50
N ASP A 13 -9.42 -68.10 -14.25
CA ASP A 13 -9.29 -67.29 -13.04
C ASP A 13 -9.34 -65.79 -13.39
N ALA A 14 -10.42 -65.12 -12.99
CA ALA A 14 -10.38 -63.67 -12.84
C ALA A 14 -9.72 -63.39 -11.49
N VAL A 15 -8.38 -63.38 -11.48
CA VAL A 15 -7.60 -62.85 -10.36
C VAL A 15 -8.00 -61.39 -10.20
N ALA A 16 -8.86 -61.14 -9.21
CA ALA A 16 -9.17 -59.83 -8.72
C ALA A 16 -7.87 -59.20 -8.21
N LEU A 17 -7.25 -58.38 -9.05
CA LEU A 17 -6.20 -57.46 -8.59
C LEU A 17 -6.84 -56.56 -7.53
N PRO A 18 -6.21 -56.41 -6.36
CA PRO A 18 -6.76 -55.58 -5.30
C PRO A 18 -6.95 -54.16 -5.85
N ALA A 19 -8.16 -53.64 -5.67
CA ALA A 19 -8.51 -52.27 -5.97
C ALA A 19 -7.38 -51.36 -5.46
N ASP A 20 -6.69 -50.74 -6.42
CA ASP A 20 -5.64 -49.78 -6.14
C ASP A 20 -6.27 -48.72 -5.25
N VAL A 21 -5.86 -48.71 -3.99
CA VAL A 21 -6.39 -47.80 -2.98
C VAL A 21 -5.78 -46.45 -3.30
N THR A 22 -6.40 -45.72 -4.23
CA THR A 22 -6.03 -44.35 -4.55
C THR A 22 -6.00 -43.59 -3.22
N PRO A 23 -4.84 -43.07 -2.79
CA PRO A 23 -4.75 -42.35 -1.52
C PRO A 23 -5.80 -41.22 -1.55
N PRO A 24 -6.53 -40.98 -0.45
CA PRO A 24 -7.56 -39.96 -0.44
C PRO A 24 -6.92 -38.65 -0.87
N ALA A 25 -7.43 -38.06 -1.95
CA ALA A 25 -6.99 -36.79 -2.49
C ALA A 25 -6.94 -35.80 -1.32
N LYS A 26 -5.72 -35.45 -0.90
CA LYS A 26 -5.45 -34.60 0.25
C LYS A 26 -6.14 -33.28 -0.03
N GLN A 27 -7.28 -33.05 0.63
CA GLN A 27 -8.06 -31.83 0.49
C GLN A 27 -7.11 -30.65 0.65
N GLU A 28 -6.83 -29.95 -0.45
CA GLU A 28 -6.15 -28.67 -0.39
C GLU A 28 -7.07 -27.72 0.36
N LYS A 29 -6.78 -27.59 1.66
CA LYS A 29 -7.42 -26.65 2.57
C LYS A 29 -7.49 -25.32 1.83
N ALA A 30 -8.69 -24.82 1.55
CA ALA A 30 -8.90 -23.54 0.91
C ALA A 30 -8.02 -22.51 1.63
N ARG A 31 -6.92 -22.11 0.99
CA ARG A 31 -5.94 -21.26 1.64
C ARG A 31 -6.62 -19.94 1.97
N SER A 32 -6.33 -19.43 3.16
CA SER A 32 -6.80 -18.11 3.57
C SER A 32 -6.26 -17.09 2.58
N LEU A 33 -7.14 -16.40 1.86
CA LEU A 33 -6.77 -15.32 0.92
C LEU A 33 -5.88 -14.26 1.60
N TRP A 34 -6.09 -14.04 2.90
CA TRP A 34 -5.28 -13.14 3.72
C TRP A 34 -3.89 -13.69 4.03
N GLY A 35 -3.78 -15.00 4.29
CA GLY A 35 -2.52 -15.67 4.56
C GLY A 35 -1.63 -15.70 3.32
N ASP A 36 -2.22 -16.03 2.17
CA ASP A 36 -1.51 -16.08 0.89
C ASP A 36 -1.08 -14.67 0.47
N ALA A 37 -1.97 -13.69 0.55
CA ALA A 37 -1.64 -12.29 0.25
C ALA A 37 -0.47 -11.79 1.12
N TRP A 38 -0.42 -12.13 2.41
CA TRP A 38 0.66 -11.69 3.30
C TRP A 38 2.02 -12.31 2.98
N VAL A 39 2.03 -13.61 2.63
CA VAL A 39 3.25 -14.31 2.24
C VAL A 39 3.78 -13.75 0.92
N ASP A 40 2.90 -13.53 -0.05
CA ASP A 40 3.27 -12.96 -1.35
C ASP A 40 3.78 -11.52 -1.21
N LEU A 41 3.12 -10.73 -0.37
CA LEU A 41 3.46 -9.32 -0.16
C LEU A 41 4.82 -9.15 0.52
N ARG A 42 5.13 -9.96 1.54
CA ARG A 42 6.45 -9.94 2.23
C ARG A 42 7.61 -10.44 1.37
N ARG A 43 7.33 -11.24 0.34
CA ARG A 43 8.35 -11.71 -0.61
C ARG A 43 8.70 -10.64 -1.66
N ASN A 44 7.86 -9.62 -1.82
CA ASN A 44 8.10 -8.56 -2.78
C ASN A 44 9.07 -7.49 -2.20
N PRO A 45 10.25 -7.27 -2.80
CA PRO A 45 11.22 -6.29 -2.30
C PRO A 45 10.67 -4.85 -2.35
N TYR A 46 9.83 -4.51 -3.33
CA TYR A 46 9.24 -3.18 -3.43
C TYR A 46 8.30 -2.89 -2.25
N PHE A 47 7.52 -3.89 -1.83
CA PHE A 47 6.66 -3.77 -0.66
C PHE A 47 7.46 -3.58 0.62
N LEU A 48 8.56 -4.32 0.80
CA LEU A 48 9.42 -4.17 1.97
C LEU A 48 10.04 -2.77 2.03
N VAL A 49 10.58 -2.27 0.92
CA VAL A 49 11.16 -0.92 0.85
C VAL A 49 10.10 0.15 1.17
N ALA A 50 8.92 0.06 0.56
CA ALA A 50 7.83 1.00 0.83
C ALA A 50 7.36 0.92 2.29
N SER A 51 7.23 -0.28 2.85
CA SER A 51 6.80 -0.48 4.24
C SER A 51 7.80 0.09 5.22
N VAL A 52 9.10 -0.13 5.01
CA VAL A 52 10.17 0.45 5.84
C VAL A 52 10.17 1.97 5.75
N LEU A 53 10.01 2.53 4.55
CA LEU A 53 9.95 3.98 4.35
C LEU A 53 8.73 4.60 5.05
N ILE A 54 7.54 4.01 4.89
CA ILE A 54 6.31 4.46 5.54
C ILE A 54 6.47 4.37 7.07
N PHE A 55 6.98 3.25 7.57
CA PHE A 55 7.23 3.09 9.00
C PHE A 55 8.18 4.15 9.54
N PHE A 56 9.27 4.44 8.82
CA PHE A 56 10.21 5.51 9.17
C PHE A 56 9.53 6.89 9.19
N LEU A 57 8.74 7.24 8.17
CA LEU A 57 7.97 8.49 8.12
C LEU A 57 6.98 8.62 9.28
N LEU A 58 6.31 7.52 9.64
CA LEU A 58 5.40 7.48 10.80
C LEU A 58 6.15 7.69 12.11
N LEU A 59 7.34 7.11 12.27
CA LEU A 59 8.19 7.35 13.45
C LEU A 59 8.62 8.82 13.55
N VAL A 60 9.06 9.42 12.44
CA VAL A 60 9.42 10.85 12.38
C VAL A 60 8.23 11.73 12.76
N ALA A 61 7.03 11.42 12.23
CA ALA A 61 5.83 12.19 12.50
C ALA A 61 5.30 12.03 13.94
N ALA A 62 5.41 10.82 14.52
CA ALA A 62 4.95 10.53 15.87
C ALA A 62 5.91 11.09 16.94
N TRP A 63 7.22 10.99 16.70
CA TRP A 63 8.26 11.43 17.62
C TRP A 63 9.30 12.34 16.95
N PRO A 64 8.93 13.56 16.53
CA PRO A 64 9.86 14.50 15.90
C PRO A 64 11.04 14.88 16.83
N SER A 65 10.82 14.87 18.14
CA SER A 65 11.84 15.17 19.15
C SER A 65 12.98 14.16 19.23
N LEU A 66 12.82 12.95 18.66
CA LEU A 66 13.93 11.98 18.55
C LEU A 66 14.94 12.37 17.47
N PHE A 67 14.51 13.17 16.48
CA PHE A 67 15.32 13.54 15.32
C PHE A 67 15.90 14.95 15.45
N THR A 68 15.21 15.87 16.14
CA THR A 68 15.72 17.22 16.36
C THR A 68 15.22 17.82 17.68
N SER A 69 16.13 18.47 18.40
CA SER A 69 15.83 19.30 19.56
C SER A 69 15.54 20.76 19.20
N ALA A 70 15.77 21.16 17.95
CA ALA A 70 15.57 22.53 17.51
C ALA A 70 14.09 22.88 17.42
N SER A 71 13.76 24.13 17.75
CA SER A 71 12.41 24.64 17.56
C SER A 71 12.16 24.98 16.08
N PRO A 72 11.09 24.47 15.45
CA PRO A 72 10.81 24.73 14.03
C PRO A 72 10.41 26.19 13.74
N THR A 73 9.99 26.94 14.76
CA THR A 73 9.46 28.30 14.63
C THR A 73 10.41 29.40 15.11
N LYS A 74 11.40 29.04 15.96
CA LYS A 74 12.33 30.03 16.50
C LYS A 74 13.43 30.26 15.47
N GLY A 75 13.60 31.51 15.07
CA GLY A 75 14.65 31.94 14.16
C GLY A 75 15.62 32.87 14.88
N ASP A 76 16.90 32.73 14.60
CA ASP A 76 17.94 33.65 15.07
C ASP A 76 18.61 34.29 13.84
N LEU A 77 18.15 35.49 13.48
CA LEU A 77 18.70 36.25 12.36
C LEU A 77 20.11 36.76 12.66
N VAL A 78 20.42 37.07 13.91
CA VAL A 78 21.71 37.65 14.29
C VAL A 78 22.84 36.65 14.06
N LYS A 79 22.62 35.37 14.38
CA LYS A 79 23.62 34.32 14.20
C LYS A 79 23.63 33.70 12.81
N HIS A 80 22.48 33.59 12.13
CA HIS A 80 22.36 32.77 10.93
C HIS A 80 22.05 33.54 9.64
N PHE A 81 21.65 34.81 9.70
CA PHE A 81 21.41 35.62 8.49
C PHE A 81 22.70 36.23 7.92
N LEU A 82 23.67 36.54 8.79
CA LEU A 82 24.94 37.18 8.42
C LEU A 82 26.13 36.20 8.37
N GLY A 83 25.93 34.94 8.79
CA GLY A 83 26.93 33.89 8.74
C GLY A 83 27.05 33.27 7.34
N LYS A 84 28.20 32.65 7.04
CA LYS A 84 28.34 31.83 5.82
C LYS A 84 27.28 30.70 5.87
N PRO A 85 26.73 30.27 4.72
CA PRO A 85 25.83 29.12 4.66
C PRO A 85 26.64 27.86 5.00
N GLU A 86 26.67 27.51 6.28
CA GLU A 86 27.34 26.31 6.75
C GLU A 86 26.31 25.19 6.85
N LEU A 87 26.45 24.20 5.97
CA LEU A 87 25.81 22.90 6.17
C LEU A 87 26.44 22.31 7.44
N GLY A 88 25.63 22.20 8.48
CA GLY A 88 26.04 21.60 9.75
C GLY A 88 26.33 20.11 9.61
N SER A 89 26.84 19.50 10.67
CA SER A 89 27.00 18.04 10.73
C SER A 89 25.67 17.33 10.54
N ILE A 90 25.74 16.10 10.02
CA ILE A 90 24.58 15.22 9.81
C ILE A 90 23.83 15.07 11.15
N GLY A 91 22.53 15.38 11.14
CA GLY A 91 21.65 15.33 12.32
C GLY A 91 21.69 16.57 13.23
N SER A 92 22.50 17.58 12.92
CA SER A 92 22.48 18.85 13.67
C SER A 92 21.35 19.77 13.22
N GLU A 93 21.04 20.79 14.02
CA GLU A 93 20.04 21.81 13.67
C GLU A 93 20.38 22.53 12.35
N GLY A 94 21.67 22.68 12.04
CA GLY A 94 22.15 23.30 10.80
C GLY A 94 22.33 22.33 9.63
N TRP A 95 21.95 21.05 9.76
CA TRP A 95 22.27 20.03 8.73
C TRP A 95 21.76 20.42 7.33
N LEU A 96 20.51 20.87 7.23
CA LEU A 96 19.94 21.37 5.97
C LEU A 96 20.04 22.89 5.83
N GLY A 97 20.81 23.54 6.69
CA GLY A 97 20.93 25.00 6.77
C GLY A 97 19.72 25.69 7.40
N TYR A 98 19.69 27.01 7.23
CA TYR A 98 18.69 27.91 7.79
C TYR A 98 17.98 28.68 6.67
N ASP A 99 16.71 29.04 6.88
CA ASP A 99 15.96 29.88 5.96
C ASP A 99 16.31 31.38 6.11
N GLY A 100 15.72 32.23 5.26
CA GLY A 100 15.95 33.69 5.32
C GLY A 100 15.47 34.37 6.61
N GLN A 101 14.81 33.64 7.52
CA GLN A 101 14.42 34.11 8.86
C GLN A 101 15.28 33.47 9.96
N GLY A 102 16.37 32.79 9.60
CA GLY A 102 17.29 32.14 10.55
C GLY A 102 16.69 30.92 11.25
N ARG A 103 15.66 30.28 10.69
CA ARG A 103 15.07 29.03 11.25
C ARG A 103 15.72 27.81 10.62
N SER A 104 15.93 26.76 11.43
CA SER A 104 16.47 25.48 10.95
C SER A 104 15.53 24.82 9.93
N VAL A 105 16.03 24.60 8.71
CA VAL A 105 15.29 23.88 7.65
C VAL A 105 15.10 22.42 8.04
N TYR A 106 16.10 21.82 8.69
CA TYR A 106 16.03 20.44 9.17
C TYR A 106 14.91 20.24 10.18
N ALA A 107 14.82 21.11 11.20
CA ALA A 107 13.74 21.04 12.18
C ALA A 107 12.37 21.26 11.54
N ARG A 108 12.25 22.20 10.60
CA ARG A 108 11.00 22.43 9.86
C ARG A 108 10.60 21.22 9.02
N LEU A 109 11.54 20.50 8.42
CA LEU A 109 11.27 19.27 7.67
C LEU A 109 10.71 18.17 8.58
N ILE A 110 11.39 17.89 9.70
CA ILE A 110 10.99 16.86 10.67
C ILE A 110 9.60 17.16 11.25
N TYR A 111 9.38 18.37 11.77
CA TYR A 111 8.08 18.75 12.32
C TYR A 111 7.00 18.89 11.24
N GLY A 112 7.36 19.29 10.02
CA GLY A 112 6.46 19.38 8.87
C GLY A 112 5.94 18.02 8.40
N THR A 113 6.74 16.96 8.55
CA THR A 113 6.36 15.59 8.19
C THR A 113 5.05 15.17 8.85
N ARG A 114 4.85 15.52 10.13
CA ARG A 114 3.60 15.24 10.86
C ARG A 114 2.39 15.92 10.23
N ALA A 115 2.52 17.21 9.90
CA ALA A 115 1.43 17.96 9.27
C ALA A 115 1.07 17.37 7.90
N SER A 116 2.06 17.04 7.08
CA SER A 116 1.84 16.43 5.76
C SER A 116 1.11 15.09 5.84
N ILE A 117 1.50 14.23 6.78
CA ILE A 117 0.83 12.93 6.97
C ILE A 117 -0.61 13.09 7.45
N ILE A 118 -0.86 13.97 8.43
CA ILE A 118 -2.21 14.23 8.93
C ILE A 118 -3.11 14.74 7.80
N VAL A 119 -2.65 15.74 7.04
CA VAL A 119 -3.42 16.29 5.92
C VAL A 119 -3.66 15.23 4.86
N GLY A 120 -2.64 14.49 4.44
CA GLY A 120 -2.77 13.44 3.43
C GLY A 120 -3.82 12.39 3.82
N VAL A 121 -3.70 11.82 5.03
CA VAL A 121 -4.64 10.79 5.51
C VAL A 121 -6.06 11.34 5.65
N THR A 122 -6.21 12.54 6.22
CA THR A 122 -7.53 13.14 6.46
C THR A 122 -8.22 13.48 5.14
N VAL A 123 -7.51 14.08 4.20
CA VAL A 123 -8.05 14.42 2.89
C VAL A 123 -8.43 13.16 2.13
N THR A 124 -7.56 12.14 2.08
CA THR A 124 -7.88 10.87 1.41
C THR A 124 -9.12 10.22 2.02
N ALA A 125 -9.22 10.15 3.35
CA ALA A 125 -10.39 9.56 4.00
C ALA A 125 -11.68 10.30 3.62
N ILE A 126 -11.68 11.63 3.69
CA ILE A 126 -12.84 12.45 3.33
C ILE A 126 -13.20 12.27 1.85
N VAL A 127 -12.21 12.37 0.95
CA VAL A 127 -12.43 12.23 -0.50
C VAL A 127 -12.94 10.84 -0.86
N THR A 128 -12.39 9.78 -0.28
CA THR A 128 -12.85 8.41 -0.52
C THR A 128 -14.28 8.21 -0.03
N LEU A 129 -14.64 8.76 1.13
CA LEU A 129 -16.01 8.66 1.65
C LEU A 129 -17.00 9.44 0.79
N VAL A 130 -16.72 10.72 0.54
CA VAL A 130 -17.60 11.60 -0.25
C VAL A 130 -17.69 11.11 -1.70
N GLY A 131 -16.55 10.85 -2.33
CA GLY A 131 -16.47 10.35 -3.70
C GLY A 131 -17.09 8.95 -3.83
N GLY A 132 -16.93 8.08 -2.84
CA GLY A 132 -17.58 6.78 -2.80
C GLY A 132 -19.11 6.90 -2.73
N VAL A 133 -19.63 7.76 -1.86
CA VAL A 133 -21.08 8.02 -1.77
C VAL A 133 -21.61 8.61 -3.07
N MET A 134 -20.95 9.62 -3.64
CA MET A 134 -21.37 10.22 -4.91
C MET A 134 -21.31 9.21 -6.07
N GLY A 135 -20.26 8.39 -6.13
CA GLY A 135 -20.12 7.33 -7.14
C GLY A 135 -21.20 6.26 -7.01
N MET A 136 -21.55 5.85 -5.79
CA MET A 136 -22.67 4.94 -5.55
C MET A 136 -24.00 5.55 -5.97
N LEU A 137 -24.26 6.82 -5.67
CA LEU A 137 -25.49 7.51 -6.07
C LEU A 137 -25.62 7.61 -7.60
N ALA A 138 -24.53 7.98 -8.29
CA ALA A 138 -24.48 8.02 -9.75
C ALA A 138 -24.73 6.63 -10.36
N GLY A 139 -24.06 5.61 -9.85
CA GLY A 139 -24.17 4.24 -10.35
C GLY A 139 -25.52 3.57 -10.05
N TYR A 140 -26.16 3.90 -8.92
CA TYR A 140 -27.44 3.30 -8.52
C TYR A 140 -28.65 3.96 -9.21
N PHE A 141 -28.73 5.29 -9.21
CA PHE A 141 -29.89 6.00 -9.76
C PHE A 141 -29.76 6.30 -11.26
N GLY A 142 -28.53 6.46 -11.76
CA GLY A 142 -28.27 6.85 -13.15
C GLY A 142 -28.95 8.18 -13.54
N GLY A 143 -28.98 8.45 -14.84
CA GLY A 143 -29.73 9.57 -15.42
C GLY A 143 -29.14 10.94 -15.10
N TRP A 144 -29.95 11.87 -14.58
CA TRP A 144 -29.57 13.27 -14.44
C TRP A 144 -28.50 13.52 -13.36
N ILE A 145 -28.47 12.71 -12.30
CA ILE A 145 -27.45 12.80 -11.22
C ILE A 145 -26.08 12.43 -11.77
N ASP A 146 -26.02 11.33 -12.53
CA ASP A 146 -24.81 10.89 -13.22
C ASP A 146 -24.34 11.93 -14.25
N ALA A 147 -25.26 12.47 -15.05
CA ALA A 147 -24.96 13.54 -16.01
C ALA A 147 -24.41 14.80 -15.32
N LEU A 148 -24.99 15.23 -14.19
CA LEU A 148 -24.50 16.40 -13.44
C LEU A 148 -23.10 16.16 -12.86
N LEU A 149 -22.87 14.98 -12.29
CA LEU A 149 -21.59 14.58 -11.72
C LEU A 149 -20.49 14.50 -12.79
N SER A 150 -20.77 13.84 -13.91
CA SER A 150 -19.85 13.78 -15.05
C SER A 150 -19.49 15.18 -15.54
N ARG A 151 -20.45 16.10 -15.66
CA ARG A 151 -20.18 17.47 -16.10
C ARG A 151 -19.34 18.26 -15.11
N LEU A 152 -19.58 18.07 -13.81
CA LEU A 152 -18.77 18.71 -12.79
C LEU A 152 -17.32 18.22 -12.87
N THR A 153 -17.12 16.90 -13.01
CA THR A 153 -15.79 16.30 -13.20
C THR A 153 -15.10 16.80 -14.47
N ASP A 154 -15.81 16.91 -15.59
CA ASP A 154 -15.29 17.46 -16.85
C ASP A 154 -14.75 18.90 -16.66
N ILE A 155 -15.46 19.75 -15.90
CA ILE A 155 -15.03 21.12 -15.61
C ILE A 155 -13.73 21.13 -14.81
N PHE A 156 -13.63 20.29 -13.77
CA PHE A 156 -12.42 20.22 -12.96
C PHE A 156 -11.22 19.65 -13.72
N PHE A 157 -11.42 18.67 -14.60
CA PHE A 157 -10.34 18.12 -15.44
C PHE A 157 -9.99 19.00 -16.66
N GLY A 158 -10.90 19.88 -17.08
CA GLY A 158 -10.67 20.80 -18.19
C GLY A 158 -9.82 22.03 -17.85
N ILE A 159 -9.64 22.34 -16.55
CA ILE A 159 -8.85 23.49 -16.08
C ILE A 159 -7.47 22.99 -15.62
N PRO A 160 -6.37 23.47 -16.22
CA PRO A 160 -5.00 23.02 -15.91
C PRO A 160 -4.48 23.51 -14.56
#